data_AF-A0A519UIM3-F1
#
_entry.id   AF-A0A519UIM3-F1
#
_cell.length_a   1.000
_cell.length_b   1.000
_cell.length_c   1.000
_cell.angle_alpha   90.00
_cell.angle_beta   90.00
_cell.angle_gamma   90.00
#
_symmetry.space_group_name_H-M   'P 1'
#
loop_
_entity.id
_entity.type
_entity.pdbx_description
1 polymer ?
#
loop_
_entity_poly.entity_id
_entity_poly.type
_entity_poly.pdbx_seq_one_letter_code
_entity_poly.pdbx_strand_id
1 'polypeptide(L)'
;AHDPGAKTEAEWVAADSNPRDAQMAENLLWYLRQHPAEKVICWGALPHFANRVEVLGSEELRAYRPMGRAVKEALGASQVYILGTLAGGGTHGLPGTAGVAVPEPAAGTLEASLLALSSPYAFVSLKHDAPGRQLTTYAIDYQPLAGPWSEVVDGFLFLRSVAPPHLAAADSVAERADSTVALAAVPPPPGSLNPASNRAGTTLRRGVAAPDVSGVRLVRGVVLDQRNRAAVPYATVLLPGQGKGTTADANGRFALPLPGPTKLQIRSLGYEIASVQSPVGNEELTVLLTAAAYALAEVRVATAPPDPVAILKNVIKNIPTSYEQQDYATEVYRHDRVTNFDTLRYEAESVSRLRVLGKVAK
;
A
#
# COMPACT_ATOMS: atom_id res chain seq x y z
N ALA A 1 -19.86 0.68 -24.14
CA ALA A 1 -20.71 1.74 -23.54
C ALA A 1 -19.94 2.63 -22.56
N HIS A 2 -18.79 2.20 -22.00
CA HIS A 2 -17.91 3.06 -21.21
C HIS A 2 -16.50 3.02 -21.79
N ASP A 3 -16.24 3.88 -22.77
CA ASP A 3 -14.88 4.15 -23.24
C ASP A 3 -14.39 5.43 -22.54
N PRO A 4 -13.58 5.33 -21.46
CA PRO A 4 -13.09 6.50 -20.74
C PRO A 4 -12.14 7.37 -21.58
N GLY A 5 -11.63 6.87 -22.72
CA GLY A 5 -10.83 7.66 -23.66
C GLY A 5 -11.67 8.52 -24.62
N ALA A 6 -12.99 8.33 -24.64
CA ALA A 6 -13.89 9.04 -25.56
C ALA A 6 -14.34 10.42 -25.04
N LYS A 7 -14.05 10.76 -23.78
CA LYS A 7 -14.42 12.05 -23.17
C LYS A 7 -13.20 12.89 -22.85
N THR A 8 -13.28 14.18 -23.13
CA THR A 8 -12.27 15.14 -22.69
C THR A 8 -12.45 15.49 -21.20
N GLU A 9 -11.43 16.08 -20.58
CA GLU A 9 -11.51 16.58 -19.20
C GLU A 9 -12.68 17.57 -19.01
N ALA A 10 -12.94 18.42 -20.01
CA ALA A 10 -14.02 19.41 -19.96
C ALA A 10 -15.43 18.81 -20.05
N GLU A 11 -15.56 17.61 -20.60
CA GLU A 11 -16.84 16.90 -20.77
C GLU A 11 -17.08 15.86 -19.66
N TRP A 12 -16.07 15.65 -18.82
CA TRP A 12 -16.12 14.67 -17.75
C TRP A 12 -17.00 15.18 -16.61
N VAL A 13 -17.90 14.31 -16.13
CA VAL A 13 -18.73 14.61 -14.95
C VAL A 13 -18.64 13.48 -13.93
N ALA A 14 -18.89 13.77 -12.65
CA ALA A 14 -18.80 12.78 -11.57
C ALA A 14 -19.53 11.45 -11.88
N ALA A 15 -20.70 11.50 -12.53
CA ALA A 15 -21.47 10.31 -12.90
C ALA A 15 -20.73 9.35 -13.86
N ASP A 16 -19.74 9.82 -14.62
CA ASP A 16 -18.92 8.96 -15.48
C ASP A 16 -18.05 7.99 -14.68
N SER A 17 -17.83 8.28 -13.38
CA SER A 17 -17.17 7.37 -12.44
C SER A 17 -18.04 6.20 -11.99
N ASN A 18 -19.37 6.26 -12.17
CA ASN A 18 -20.30 5.26 -11.60
C ASN A 18 -19.93 3.80 -11.94
N PRO A 19 -19.52 3.43 -13.16
CA PRO A 19 -19.11 2.06 -13.46
C PRO A 19 -17.86 1.62 -12.70
N ARG A 20 -16.88 2.53 -12.54
CA ARG A 20 -15.67 2.27 -11.75
C ARG A 20 -16.04 2.05 -10.28
N ASP A 21 -16.85 2.94 -9.72
CA ASP A 21 -17.27 2.88 -8.31
C ASP A 21 -18.13 1.64 -8.01
N ALA A 22 -19.00 1.24 -8.95
CA ALA A 22 -19.71 -0.03 -8.87
C ALA A 22 -18.75 -1.24 -8.90
N GLN A 23 -17.74 -1.22 -9.77
CA GLN A 23 -16.75 -2.29 -9.81
C GLN A 23 -15.90 -2.35 -8.53
N MET A 24 -15.51 -1.22 -7.96
CA MET A 24 -14.82 -1.18 -6.66
C MET A 24 -15.69 -1.78 -5.55
N ALA A 25 -17.01 -1.49 -5.56
CA ALA A 25 -17.97 -2.07 -4.62
C ALA A 25 -18.02 -3.59 -4.73
N GLU A 26 -18.17 -4.09 -5.95
CA GLU A 26 -18.25 -5.53 -6.22
C GLU A 26 -16.97 -6.27 -5.81
N ASN A 27 -15.81 -5.67 -6.04
CA ASN A 27 -14.54 -6.24 -5.61
C ASN A 27 -14.48 -6.38 -4.08
N LEU A 28 -14.89 -5.34 -3.34
CA LEU A 28 -14.93 -5.38 -1.88
C LEU A 28 -15.97 -6.39 -1.36
N LEU A 29 -17.18 -6.37 -1.91
CA LEU A 29 -18.25 -7.29 -1.50
C LEU A 29 -17.90 -8.74 -1.83
N TRP A 30 -17.22 -8.99 -2.95
CA TRP A 30 -16.69 -10.30 -3.29
C TRP A 30 -15.68 -10.77 -2.23
N TYR A 31 -14.74 -9.92 -1.82
CA TYR A 31 -13.78 -10.22 -0.76
C TYR A 31 -14.52 -10.56 0.55
N LEU A 32 -15.44 -9.71 1.00
CA LEU A 32 -16.16 -9.92 2.25
C LEU A 32 -16.99 -11.20 2.27
N ARG A 33 -17.52 -11.65 1.12
CA ARG A 33 -18.18 -12.96 1.00
C ARG A 33 -17.23 -14.13 1.22
N GLN A 34 -15.96 -14.01 0.84
CA GLN A 34 -14.93 -15.04 1.10
C GLN A 34 -14.39 -14.97 2.54
N HIS A 35 -14.53 -13.81 3.18
CA HIS A 35 -13.93 -13.49 4.49
C HIS A 35 -14.97 -12.98 5.51
N PRO A 36 -16.03 -13.75 5.84
CA PRO A 36 -17.20 -13.25 6.58
C PRO A 36 -16.94 -12.89 8.06
N ALA A 37 -15.81 -13.31 8.63
CA ALA A 37 -15.44 -13.00 10.01
C ALA A 37 -14.44 -11.85 10.12
N GLU A 38 -13.92 -11.34 8.99
CA GLU A 38 -12.91 -10.30 8.99
C GLU A 38 -13.54 -8.91 9.10
N LYS A 39 -12.84 -8.02 9.79
CA LYS A 39 -13.10 -6.58 9.74
C LYS A 39 -12.12 -5.96 8.75
N VAL A 40 -12.64 -5.26 7.75
CA VAL A 40 -11.84 -4.67 6.68
C VAL A 40 -11.84 -3.15 6.83
N ILE A 41 -10.66 -2.55 6.72
CA ILE A 41 -10.50 -1.10 6.56
C ILE A 41 -10.18 -0.85 5.09
N CYS A 42 -11.04 -0.09 4.42
CA CYS A 42 -10.81 0.36 3.06
C CYS A 42 -10.24 1.77 3.09
N TRP A 43 -9.19 2.01 2.31
CA TRP A 43 -8.50 3.29 2.26
C TRP A 43 -8.61 3.92 0.86
N GLY A 44 -8.95 5.19 0.80
CA GLY A 44 -9.01 5.96 -0.44
C GLY A 44 -9.76 7.27 -0.28
N ALA A 45 -10.03 7.94 -1.41
CA ALA A 45 -10.65 9.26 -1.41
C ALA A 45 -12.11 9.21 -0.93
N LEU A 46 -12.51 10.21 -0.15
CA LEU A 46 -13.86 10.31 0.41
C LEU A 46 -14.98 10.19 -0.64
N PRO A 47 -14.89 10.79 -1.84
CA PRO A 47 -15.95 10.69 -2.82
C PRO A 47 -16.29 9.26 -3.26
N HIS A 48 -15.37 8.29 -3.16
CA HIS A 48 -15.68 6.88 -3.45
C HIS A 48 -16.42 6.20 -2.30
N PHE A 49 -16.05 6.53 -1.06
CA PHE A 49 -16.62 5.91 0.13
C PHE A 49 -17.89 6.58 0.63
N ALA A 50 -18.24 7.76 0.12
CA ALA A 50 -19.46 8.47 0.48
C ALA A 50 -20.71 7.61 0.20
N ASN A 51 -21.79 7.87 0.94
CA ASN A 51 -23.07 7.19 0.75
C ASN A 51 -24.00 8.00 -0.17
N ARG A 52 -24.86 8.84 0.38
CA ARG A 52 -25.88 9.58 -0.38
C ARG A 52 -25.42 10.98 -0.79
N VAL A 53 -24.46 11.09 -1.70
CA VAL A 53 -23.94 12.40 -2.16
C VAL A 53 -25.00 13.28 -2.86
N GLU A 54 -26.09 12.70 -3.35
CA GLU A 54 -27.16 13.43 -4.04
C GLU A 54 -27.92 14.42 -3.12
N VAL A 55 -27.77 14.30 -1.80
CA VAL A 55 -28.42 15.17 -0.80
C VAL A 55 -27.69 16.50 -0.60
N LEU A 56 -26.51 16.67 -1.20
CA LEU A 56 -25.64 17.85 -1.01
C LEU A 56 -25.96 19.04 -1.93
N GLY A 57 -27.09 18.99 -2.65
CA GLY A 57 -27.54 20.10 -3.51
C GLY A 57 -26.68 20.39 -4.76
N SER A 58 -25.54 19.71 -4.94
CA SER A 58 -24.68 19.83 -6.13
C SER A 58 -25.30 19.12 -7.34
N GLU A 59 -25.35 19.81 -8.48
CA GLU A 59 -25.83 19.22 -9.74
C GLU A 59 -24.89 18.10 -10.23
N GLU A 60 -23.58 18.30 -10.10
CA GLU A 60 -22.57 17.32 -10.47
C GLU A 60 -22.71 16.02 -9.68
N LEU A 61 -22.94 16.12 -8.37
CA LEU A 61 -23.06 14.95 -7.48
C LEU A 61 -24.42 14.26 -7.56
N ARG A 62 -25.46 14.91 -8.11
CA ARG A 62 -26.83 14.37 -8.14
C ARG A 62 -26.93 13.02 -8.85
N ALA A 63 -26.18 12.86 -9.94
CA ALA A 63 -26.13 11.63 -10.72
C ALA A 63 -24.99 10.68 -10.34
N TYR A 64 -24.08 11.11 -9.46
CA TYR A 64 -22.96 10.28 -8.99
C TYR A 64 -23.44 9.21 -7.99
N ARG A 65 -22.88 8.01 -8.09
CA ARG A 65 -23.19 6.83 -7.29
C ARG A 65 -21.88 6.24 -6.78
N PRO A 66 -21.38 6.72 -5.63
CA PRO A 66 -20.15 6.22 -5.03
C PRO A 66 -20.21 4.74 -4.65
N MET A 67 -19.04 4.11 -4.54
CA MET A 67 -18.91 2.75 -4.01
C MET A 67 -19.56 2.58 -2.62
N GLY A 68 -19.35 3.52 -1.71
CA GLY A 68 -19.82 3.43 -0.33
C GLY A 68 -21.33 3.26 -0.20
N ARG A 69 -22.09 3.83 -1.13
CA ARG A 69 -23.54 3.62 -1.26
C ARG A 69 -23.89 2.16 -1.49
N ALA A 70 -23.31 1.55 -2.52
CA ALA A 70 -23.59 0.16 -2.89
C ALA A 70 -23.17 -0.80 -1.78
N VAL A 71 -22.04 -0.53 -1.11
CA VAL A 71 -21.54 -1.34 0.02
C VAL A 71 -22.49 -1.24 1.22
N LYS A 72 -22.97 -0.03 1.56
CA LYS A 72 -23.95 0.15 2.64
C LYS A 72 -25.30 -0.49 2.33
N GLU A 73 -25.75 -0.43 1.09
CA GLU A 73 -26.98 -1.07 0.64
C GLU A 73 -26.88 -2.60 0.76
N ALA A 74 -25.75 -3.19 0.34
CA ALA A 74 -25.55 -4.63 0.36
C ALA A 74 -25.34 -5.22 1.77
N LEU A 75 -24.61 -4.52 2.65
CA LEU A 75 -24.24 -5.03 3.98
C LEU A 75 -25.15 -4.52 5.12
N GLY A 76 -25.91 -3.46 4.86
CA GLY A 76 -26.69 -2.75 5.85
C GLY A 76 -25.90 -1.68 6.61
N ALA A 77 -26.58 -0.59 6.97
CA ALA A 77 -25.99 0.61 7.56
C ALA A 77 -25.33 0.42 8.95
N SER A 78 -25.52 -0.73 9.59
CA SER A 78 -24.87 -1.08 10.87
C SER A 78 -23.55 -1.82 10.71
N GLN A 79 -23.29 -2.40 9.54
CA GLN A 79 -22.08 -3.18 9.26
C GLN A 79 -20.95 -2.33 8.64
N VAL A 80 -21.28 -1.12 8.20
CA VAL A 80 -20.36 -0.25 7.45
C VAL A 80 -20.29 1.11 8.12
N TYR A 81 -19.07 1.56 8.40
CA TYR A 81 -18.78 2.88 8.94
C TYR A 81 -17.91 3.67 7.95
N ILE A 82 -18.39 4.81 7.49
CA ILE A 82 -17.70 5.72 6.57
C ILE A 82 -17.11 6.87 7.39
N LEU A 83 -15.78 6.94 7.40
CA LEU A 83 -15.03 8.02 8.04
C LEU A 83 -14.41 8.91 6.97
N GLY A 84 -14.79 10.19 6.93
CA GLY A 84 -14.15 11.19 6.09
C GLY A 84 -13.05 11.94 6.86
N THR A 85 -12.25 12.73 6.13
CA THR A 85 -11.26 13.64 6.72
C THR A 85 -11.59 15.08 6.38
N LEU A 86 -11.35 15.99 7.33
CA LEU A 86 -11.47 17.43 7.15
C LEU A 86 -10.14 18.11 7.46
N ALA A 87 -9.82 19.19 6.77
CA ALA A 87 -8.66 20.03 7.09
C ALA A 87 -9.11 21.46 7.42
N GLY A 88 -8.55 22.03 8.50
CA GLY A 88 -8.80 23.42 8.88
C GLY A 88 -7.86 24.43 8.21
N GLY A 89 -6.77 23.97 7.61
CA GLY A 89 -5.76 24.83 7.00
C GLY A 89 -4.51 24.06 6.56
N GLY A 90 -3.47 24.79 6.18
CA GLY A 90 -2.22 24.23 5.69
C GLY A 90 -2.21 24.09 4.17
N THR A 91 -1.50 23.08 3.65
CA THR A 91 -1.28 22.89 2.22
C THR A 91 -1.52 21.44 1.83
N HIS A 92 -2.29 21.22 0.76
CA HIS A 92 -2.53 19.90 0.18
C HIS A 92 -1.87 19.79 -1.20
N GLY A 93 -1.61 18.58 -1.69
CA GLY A 93 -1.02 18.41 -3.02
C GLY A 93 -0.47 17.00 -3.24
N LEU A 94 -0.01 16.74 -4.45
CA LEU A 94 0.71 15.51 -4.76
C LEU A 94 2.17 15.60 -4.28
N PRO A 95 2.82 14.46 -4.00
CA PRO A 95 4.24 14.45 -3.67
C PRO A 95 5.07 15.20 -4.73
N GLY A 96 5.93 16.11 -4.29
CA GLY A 96 6.82 16.89 -5.18
C GLY A 96 6.17 18.08 -5.89
N THR A 97 4.88 18.37 -5.65
CA THR A 97 4.23 19.60 -6.13
C THR A 97 4.43 20.75 -5.15
N ALA A 98 4.26 21.99 -5.60
CA ALA A 98 4.26 23.17 -4.72
C ALA A 98 3.11 23.14 -3.68
N GLY A 99 2.12 22.28 -3.91
CA GLY A 99 0.90 22.23 -3.13
C GLY A 99 -0.02 23.42 -3.38
N VAL A 100 -1.23 23.31 -2.86
CA VAL A 100 -2.29 24.32 -2.90
C VAL A 100 -2.73 24.55 -1.46
N ALA A 101 -2.91 25.82 -1.08
CA ALA A 101 -3.37 26.16 0.25
C ALA A 101 -4.79 25.63 0.46
N VAL A 102 -5.04 25.03 1.63
CA VAL A 102 -6.40 24.69 2.05
C VAL A 102 -7.18 26.00 2.20
N PRO A 103 -8.35 26.16 1.55
CA PRO A 103 -9.15 27.36 1.65
C PRO A 103 -9.52 27.67 3.10
N GLU A 104 -9.52 28.95 3.46
CA GLU A 104 -9.99 29.39 4.77
C GLU A 104 -11.48 29.07 4.91
N PRO A 105 -11.90 28.29 5.93
CA PRO A 105 -13.30 27.93 6.08
C PRO A 105 -14.18 29.15 6.39
N ALA A 106 -15.26 29.33 5.62
CA ALA A 106 -16.21 30.41 5.87
C ALA A 106 -16.88 30.25 7.25
N ALA A 107 -17.23 31.38 7.88
CA ALA A 107 -17.94 31.36 9.16
C ALA A 107 -19.25 30.56 9.08
N GLY A 108 -19.56 29.78 10.12
CA GLY A 108 -20.74 28.92 10.18
C GLY A 108 -20.58 27.55 9.52
N THR A 109 -19.43 27.27 8.90
CA THR A 109 -19.07 25.93 8.41
C THR A 109 -18.58 25.02 9.54
N LEU A 110 -18.58 23.71 9.29
CA LEU A 110 -18.14 22.73 10.28
C LEU A 110 -16.66 22.94 10.63
N GLU A 111 -15.81 23.12 9.63
CA GLU A 111 -14.37 23.35 9.79
C GLU A 111 -14.07 24.64 10.55
N ALA A 112 -14.82 25.73 10.30
CA ALA A 112 -14.70 26.97 11.08
C ALA A 112 -15.02 26.75 12.56
N SER A 113 -16.06 25.95 12.86
CA SER A 113 -16.42 25.60 14.23
C SER A 113 -15.36 24.73 14.91
N LEU A 114 -14.76 23.80 14.16
CA LEU A 114 -13.70 22.92 14.66
C LEU A 114 -12.37 23.65 14.86
N LEU A 115 -12.06 24.64 14.02
CA LEU A 115 -10.88 25.51 14.17
C LEU A 115 -10.91 26.33 15.46
N ALA A 116 -12.10 26.70 15.93
CA ALA A 116 -12.31 27.44 17.18
C ALA A 116 -12.03 26.60 18.43
N LEU A 117 -11.99 25.26 18.31
CA LEU A 117 -11.50 24.39 19.39
C LEU A 117 -9.99 24.63 19.59
N SER A 118 -9.41 24.21 20.71
CA SER A 118 -7.95 24.30 20.93
C SER A 118 -7.18 23.04 20.51
N SER A 119 -7.87 22.00 20.04
CA SER A 119 -7.26 20.71 19.69
C SER A 119 -6.64 20.72 18.29
N PRO A 120 -5.51 20.01 18.08
CA PRO A 120 -4.90 19.83 16.76
C PRO A 120 -5.66 18.83 15.87
N TYR A 121 -6.45 17.95 16.47
CA TYR A 121 -7.33 17.00 15.80
C TYR A 121 -8.65 16.86 16.57
N ALA A 122 -9.70 16.47 15.88
CA ALA A 122 -11.00 16.18 16.49
C ALA A 122 -11.70 15.05 15.72
N PHE A 123 -12.45 14.22 16.46
CA PHE A 123 -13.37 13.26 15.86
C PHE A 123 -14.79 13.81 15.99
N VAL A 124 -15.54 13.77 14.89
CA VAL A 124 -16.93 14.24 14.81
C VAL A 124 -17.82 13.06 14.43
N SER A 125 -18.71 12.66 15.32
CA SER A 125 -19.64 11.55 15.07
C SER A 125 -20.96 12.10 14.53
N LEU A 126 -21.12 12.20 13.21
CA LEU A 126 -22.34 12.75 12.63
C LEU A 126 -23.57 11.86 12.89
N LYS A 127 -23.37 10.55 12.88
CA LYS A 127 -24.44 9.57 13.13
C LYS A 127 -25.05 9.73 14.52
N HIS A 128 -24.25 10.12 15.52
CA HIS A 128 -24.70 10.31 16.89
C HIS A 128 -25.07 11.77 17.19
N ASP A 129 -24.21 12.72 16.79
CA ASP A 129 -24.25 14.11 17.26
C ASP A 129 -25.00 15.06 16.32
N ALA A 130 -25.19 14.68 15.05
CA ALA A 130 -25.77 15.56 14.03
C ALA A 130 -26.72 14.87 13.02
N PRO A 131 -27.56 13.89 13.42
CA PRO A 131 -28.45 13.22 12.48
C PRO A 131 -29.44 14.20 11.83
N GLY A 132 -29.43 14.25 10.49
CA GLY A 132 -30.32 15.11 9.69
C GLY A 132 -30.02 16.60 9.76
N ARG A 133 -28.96 17.01 10.49
CA ARG A 133 -28.58 18.42 10.59
C ARG A 133 -27.99 18.91 9.28
N GLN A 134 -28.45 20.07 8.83
CA GLN A 134 -27.85 20.77 7.70
C GLN A 134 -26.50 21.34 8.11
N LEU A 135 -25.43 20.87 7.46
CA LEU A 135 -24.06 21.30 7.68
C LEU A 135 -23.45 21.72 6.35
N THR A 136 -22.58 22.71 6.38
CA THR A 136 -21.72 23.05 5.25
C THR A 136 -20.30 22.65 5.59
N THR A 137 -19.68 21.85 4.72
CA THR A 137 -18.29 21.38 4.88
C THR A 137 -17.56 21.43 3.54
N TYR A 138 -16.23 21.34 3.60
CA TYR A 138 -15.30 21.33 2.48
C TYR A 138 -14.72 19.92 2.22
N ALA A 139 -15.41 18.88 2.68
CA ALA A 139 -14.88 17.51 2.72
C ALA A 139 -14.60 16.90 1.33
N ILE A 140 -15.21 17.42 0.27
CA ILE A 140 -15.03 16.98 -1.11
C ILE A 140 -14.35 18.11 -1.88
N ASP A 141 -13.12 17.85 -2.36
CA ASP A 141 -12.32 18.73 -3.22
C ASP A 141 -12.16 20.18 -2.72
N TYR A 142 -12.28 20.38 -1.41
CA TYR A 142 -12.27 21.70 -0.79
C TYR A 142 -13.31 22.67 -1.38
N GLN A 143 -14.45 22.15 -1.82
CA GLN A 143 -15.61 22.95 -2.23
C GLN A 143 -16.67 22.96 -1.13
N PRO A 144 -17.26 24.13 -0.81
CA PRO A 144 -18.28 24.21 0.22
C PRO A 144 -19.58 23.53 -0.25
N LEU A 145 -19.94 22.44 0.40
CA LEU A 145 -21.15 21.67 0.10
C LEU A 145 -22.06 21.63 1.33
N ALA A 146 -23.30 22.07 1.14
CA ALA A 146 -24.32 22.10 2.18
C ALA A 146 -25.27 20.91 2.06
N GLY A 147 -25.59 20.26 3.18
CA GLY A 147 -26.57 19.19 3.21
C GLY A 147 -26.61 18.41 4.53
N PRO A 148 -27.46 17.38 4.63
CA PRO A 148 -27.50 16.47 5.77
C PRO A 148 -26.31 15.50 5.72
N TRP A 149 -25.12 15.97 6.11
CA TRP A 149 -23.87 15.21 5.97
C TRP A 149 -23.85 13.85 6.71
N SER A 150 -24.69 13.66 7.71
CA SER A 150 -24.90 12.35 8.37
C SER A 150 -25.43 11.26 7.43
N GLU A 151 -26.03 11.63 6.28
CA GLU A 151 -26.46 10.69 5.24
C GLU A 151 -25.35 10.34 4.24
N VAL A 152 -24.28 11.13 4.22
CA VAL A 152 -23.14 11.00 3.32
C VAL A 152 -22.00 10.24 3.98
N VAL A 153 -21.67 10.57 5.22
CA VAL A 153 -20.61 9.94 6.03
C VAL A 153 -21.10 9.73 7.46
N ASP A 154 -20.55 8.73 8.18
CA ASP A 154 -20.93 8.49 9.58
C ASP A 154 -20.17 9.41 10.55
N GLY A 155 -18.95 9.81 10.18
CA GLY A 155 -18.17 10.77 10.95
C GLY A 155 -16.99 11.36 10.18
N PHE A 156 -16.34 12.31 10.81
CA PHE A 156 -15.14 12.98 10.31
C PHE A 156 -13.98 12.89 11.29
N LEU A 157 -12.77 12.71 10.76
CA LEU A 157 -11.52 13.02 11.43
C LEU A 157 -11.03 14.38 10.94
N PHE A 158 -11.09 15.38 11.81
CA PHE A 158 -10.59 16.72 11.54
C PHE A 158 -9.12 16.85 11.91
N LEU A 159 -8.36 17.47 11.01
CA LEU A 159 -6.97 17.84 11.16
C LEU A 159 -6.89 19.37 11.09
N ARG A 160 -6.41 20.03 12.15
CA ARG A 160 -6.32 21.50 12.17
C ARG A 160 -5.47 22.04 11.01
N SER A 161 -4.39 21.35 10.69
CA SER A 161 -3.48 21.70 9.61
C SER A 161 -2.97 20.44 8.92
N VAL A 162 -2.82 20.51 7.60
CA VAL A 162 -2.24 19.43 6.77
C VAL A 162 -1.03 19.94 6.00
N ALA A 163 -0.16 19.01 5.60
CA ALA A 163 0.97 19.27 4.73
C ALA A 163 0.97 18.25 3.58
N PRO A 164 1.57 18.58 2.42
CA PRO A 164 1.67 17.64 1.31
C PRO A 164 2.41 16.36 1.74
N PRO A 165 2.02 15.19 1.20
CA PRO A 165 2.71 13.95 1.46
C PRO A 165 4.16 14.04 0.97
N HIS A 166 5.09 13.55 1.79
CA HIS A 166 6.49 13.40 1.44
C HIS A 166 6.75 11.95 1.03
N LEU A 167 7.53 11.76 -0.03
CA LEU A 167 8.03 10.43 -0.34
C LEU A 167 8.95 9.98 0.79
N ALA A 168 8.63 8.83 1.39
CA ALA A 168 9.58 8.16 2.26
C ALA A 168 10.81 7.78 1.43
N ALA A 169 12.00 7.96 1.99
CA ALA A 169 13.19 7.37 1.39
C ALA A 169 12.96 5.85 1.27
N ALA A 170 13.39 5.25 0.16
CA ALA A 170 13.32 3.80 0.01
C ALA A 170 14.08 3.16 1.18
N ASP A 171 13.38 2.40 2.02
CA ASP A 171 13.99 1.69 3.15
C ASP A 171 15.11 0.78 2.60
N SER A 172 16.36 1.08 2.94
CA SER A 172 17.41 0.08 2.92
C SER A 172 17.04 -1.00 3.92
N VAL A 173 17.21 -2.26 3.52
CA VAL A 173 16.92 -3.47 4.28
C VAL A 173 17.81 -3.51 5.53
N ALA A 174 17.46 -2.76 6.57
CA ALA A 174 18.00 -2.94 7.90
C ALA A 174 17.03 -3.85 8.65
N GLU A 175 17.50 -5.04 9.02
CA GLU A 175 16.81 -5.91 9.99
C GLU A 175 16.42 -5.05 11.19
N ARG A 176 15.12 -4.80 11.37
CA ARG A 176 14.62 -4.20 12.60
C ARG A 176 14.88 -5.21 13.70
N ALA A 177 15.78 -4.87 14.62
CA ALA A 177 15.92 -5.58 15.86
C ALA A 177 14.55 -5.59 16.55
N ASP A 178 14.01 -6.79 16.75
CA ASP A 178 12.78 -7.02 17.51
C ASP A 178 12.90 -6.27 18.84
N SER A 179 12.05 -5.26 19.03
CA SER A 179 11.95 -4.59 20.31
C SER A 179 11.22 -5.54 21.25
N THR A 180 11.98 -6.34 22.00
CA THR A 180 11.48 -7.12 23.12
C THR A 180 10.93 -6.17 24.18
N VAL A 181 9.68 -5.74 24.02
CA VAL A 181 8.88 -5.24 25.13
C VAL A 181 8.38 -6.48 25.86
N ALA A 182 8.99 -6.77 27.02
CA ALA A 182 8.51 -7.80 27.91
C ALA A 182 7.08 -7.43 28.36
N LEU A 183 6.08 -8.06 27.73
CA LEU A 183 4.72 -8.08 28.24
C LEU A 183 4.76 -8.87 29.55
N ALA A 184 4.56 -8.16 30.67
CA ALA A 184 4.34 -8.80 31.95
C ALA A 184 3.20 -9.82 31.82
N ALA A 185 3.48 -11.06 32.20
CA ALA A 185 2.53 -12.17 32.11
C ALA A 185 1.30 -11.89 33.00
N VAL A 186 0.20 -11.48 32.40
CA VAL A 186 -1.12 -11.58 33.01
C VAL A 186 -1.57 -13.04 32.80
N PRO A 187 -1.88 -13.80 33.86
CA PRO A 187 -2.33 -15.17 33.70
C PRO A 187 -3.69 -15.20 32.96
N PRO A 188 -3.88 -16.14 32.02
CA PRO A 188 -5.11 -16.25 31.25
C PRO A 188 -6.29 -16.65 32.16
N PRO A 189 -7.50 -16.14 31.91
CA PRO A 189 -8.70 -16.61 32.59
C PRO A 189 -8.92 -18.11 32.31
N PRO A 190 -9.43 -18.87 33.29
CA PRO A 190 -9.61 -20.32 33.15
C PRO A 190 -10.64 -20.62 32.05
N GLY A 191 -10.23 -21.40 31.03
CA GLY A 191 -11.11 -21.86 29.96
C GLY A 191 -10.49 -21.99 28.56
N SER A 192 -9.24 -21.55 28.34
CA SER A 192 -8.58 -21.72 27.04
C SER A 192 -7.88 -23.08 26.93
N LEU A 193 -8.48 -24.01 26.19
CA LEU A 193 -7.86 -25.26 25.76
C LEU A 193 -7.16 -25.03 24.42
N ASN A 194 -5.83 -24.90 24.44
CA ASN A 194 -4.95 -25.43 23.40
C ASN A 194 -3.48 -25.34 23.84
N PRO A 195 -2.80 -26.48 24.08
CA PRO A 195 -1.37 -26.50 24.37
C PRO A 195 -0.55 -26.50 23.07
N ALA A 196 0.44 -25.61 22.99
CA ALA A 196 1.53 -25.71 22.03
C ALA A 196 2.48 -26.86 22.44
N SER A 197 2.86 -27.73 21.50
CA SER A 197 3.95 -28.69 21.69
C SER A 197 5.21 -28.19 21.00
N ASN A 198 6.21 -27.85 21.82
CA ASN A 198 7.62 -27.78 21.44
C ASN A 198 8.11 -29.14 20.94
N ARG A 199 8.91 -29.17 19.86
CA ARG A 199 10.00 -30.14 19.70
C ARG A 199 11.21 -29.51 19.01
N ALA A 200 12.29 -29.41 19.78
CA ALA A 200 13.66 -29.33 19.29
C ALA A 200 14.09 -30.70 18.72
N GLY A 201 14.95 -30.68 17.69
CA GLY A 201 15.56 -31.87 17.11
C GLY A 201 16.84 -31.53 16.33
N THR A 202 17.91 -32.19 16.72
CA THR A 202 19.33 -32.00 16.38
C THR A 202 19.74 -32.34 14.94
N THR A 203 20.86 -31.74 14.52
CA THR A 203 21.62 -31.87 13.27
C THR A 203 21.89 -33.28 12.75
N LEU A 204 21.86 -33.46 11.41
CA LEU A 204 22.75 -34.35 10.64
C LEU A 204 22.98 -33.78 9.23
N ARG A 205 24.25 -33.53 8.87
CA ARG A 205 24.68 -33.22 7.49
C ARG A 205 24.81 -34.52 6.71
N ARG A 206 24.27 -34.58 5.48
CA ARG A 206 24.61 -35.58 4.48
C ARG A 206 24.97 -34.88 3.17
N GLY A 207 26.21 -35.04 2.72
CA GLY A 207 26.66 -34.60 1.40
C GLY A 207 26.08 -35.53 0.33
N VAL A 208 25.58 -34.93 -0.74
CA VAL A 208 25.26 -35.63 -1.99
C VAL A 208 25.86 -34.79 -3.12
N ALA A 209 26.75 -35.42 -3.87
CA ALA A 209 27.33 -34.88 -5.10
C ALA A 209 26.20 -34.60 -6.11
N ALA A 210 26.19 -33.40 -6.69
CA ALA A 210 25.29 -33.09 -7.80
C ALA A 210 26.05 -33.30 -9.12
N PRO A 211 25.45 -34.00 -10.10
CA PRO A 211 26.00 -34.15 -11.43
C PRO A 211 25.99 -32.81 -12.18
N ASP A 212 26.98 -32.65 -13.05
CA ASP A 212 27.09 -31.59 -14.05
C ASP A 212 25.88 -31.62 -15.01
N VAL A 213 25.10 -30.54 -15.03
CA VAL A 213 24.18 -30.23 -16.13
C VAL A 213 24.25 -28.74 -16.42
N SER A 214 25.26 -28.37 -17.20
CA SER A 214 25.56 -27.07 -17.81
C SER A 214 24.51 -26.59 -18.85
N GLY A 215 23.22 -26.76 -18.57
CA GLY A 215 22.13 -26.28 -19.42
C GLY A 215 21.16 -25.39 -18.65
N VAL A 216 21.05 -24.11 -19.06
CA VAL A 216 19.90 -23.27 -18.66
C VAL A 216 18.65 -23.89 -19.24
N ARG A 217 17.68 -24.25 -18.40
CA ARG A 217 16.43 -24.90 -18.79
C ARG A 217 15.22 -24.14 -18.29
N LEU A 218 14.11 -24.24 -19.01
CA LEU A 218 12.87 -23.57 -18.62
C LEU A 218 12.16 -24.37 -17.52
N VAL A 219 12.18 -23.86 -16.29
CA VAL A 219 11.43 -24.43 -15.17
C VAL A 219 10.05 -23.78 -15.14
N ARG A 220 9.00 -24.61 -15.18
CA ARG A 220 7.60 -24.18 -15.08
C ARG A 220 7.08 -24.53 -13.69
N GLY A 221 6.19 -23.71 -13.16
CA GLY A 221 5.61 -23.97 -11.87
C GLY A 221 4.32 -23.22 -11.62
N VAL A 222 3.68 -23.56 -10.51
CA VAL A 222 2.46 -22.93 -10.02
C VAL A 222 2.62 -22.61 -8.53
N VAL A 223 2.19 -21.41 -8.14
CA VAL A 223 2.17 -20.94 -6.76
C VAL A 223 0.74 -21.02 -6.25
N LEU A 224 0.54 -21.76 -5.17
CA LEU A 224 -0.76 -21.99 -4.56
C LEU A 224 -0.73 -21.59 -3.09
N ASP A 225 -1.88 -21.22 -2.55
CA ASP A 225 -2.07 -21.05 -1.11
C ASP A 225 -2.04 -22.43 -0.45
N GLN A 226 -1.30 -22.56 0.65
CA GLN A 226 -1.11 -23.84 1.33
C GLN A 226 -2.41 -24.43 1.89
N ARG A 227 -3.34 -23.57 2.34
CA ARG A 227 -4.57 -23.95 3.03
C ARG A 227 -5.65 -24.40 2.04
N ASN A 228 -5.94 -23.60 1.02
CA ASN A 228 -7.07 -23.85 0.12
C ASN A 228 -6.64 -24.33 -1.29
N ARG A 229 -5.33 -24.36 -1.57
CA ARG A 229 -4.76 -24.73 -2.88
C ARG A 229 -5.22 -23.85 -4.04
N ALA A 230 -5.80 -22.68 -3.76
CA ALA A 230 -6.11 -21.68 -4.77
C ALA A 230 -4.82 -21.10 -5.33
N ALA A 231 -4.85 -20.68 -6.60
CA ALA A 231 -3.72 -20.00 -7.22
C ALA A 231 -3.40 -18.70 -6.48
N VAL A 232 -2.12 -18.45 -6.22
CA VAL A 232 -1.63 -17.16 -5.74
C VAL A 232 -1.15 -16.36 -6.95
N PRO A 233 -1.95 -15.41 -7.45
CA PRO A 233 -1.61 -14.66 -8.64
C PRO A 233 -0.44 -13.71 -8.35
N TYR A 234 0.36 -13.42 -9.38
CA TYR A 234 1.39 -12.38 -9.35
C TYR A 234 2.48 -12.55 -8.26
N ALA A 235 2.65 -13.76 -7.74
CA ALA A 235 3.75 -14.07 -6.83
C ALA A 235 5.12 -13.85 -7.53
N THR A 236 6.04 -13.18 -6.86
CA THR A 236 7.40 -12.98 -7.38
C THR A 236 8.24 -14.22 -7.10
N VAL A 237 8.86 -14.78 -8.13
CA VAL A 237 9.80 -15.92 -8.07
C VAL A 237 11.21 -15.40 -8.35
N LEU A 238 12.08 -15.45 -7.35
CA LEU A 238 13.42 -14.83 -7.38
C LEU A 238 14.53 -15.86 -7.21
N LEU A 239 15.68 -15.60 -7.83
CA LEU A 239 16.95 -16.24 -7.50
C LEU A 239 17.62 -15.40 -6.39
N PRO A 240 17.77 -15.94 -5.17
CA PRO A 240 18.38 -15.20 -4.07
C PRO A 240 19.79 -14.70 -4.43
N GLY A 241 20.04 -13.41 -4.21
CA GLY A 241 21.37 -12.80 -4.42
C GLY A 241 21.75 -12.48 -5.86
N GLN A 242 20.90 -12.76 -6.86
CA GLN A 242 21.23 -12.51 -8.27
C GLN A 242 20.36 -11.44 -8.95
N GLY A 243 19.33 -10.91 -8.28
CA GLY A 243 18.41 -9.92 -8.84
C GLY A 243 17.61 -10.42 -10.06
N LYS A 244 17.72 -11.71 -10.41
CA LYS A 244 17.00 -12.36 -11.51
C LYS A 244 15.76 -13.06 -10.97
N GLY A 245 14.68 -13.08 -11.75
CA GLY A 245 13.43 -13.68 -11.36
C GLY A 245 12.34 -13.49 -12.42
N THR A 246 11.14 -13.95 -12.09
CA THR A 246 9.93 -13.75 -12.87
C THR A 246 8.75 -13.51 -11.93
N THR A 247 7.61 -13.14 -12.50
CA THR A 247 6.35 -12.98 -11.78
C THR A 247 5.36 -14.00 -12.32
N ALA A 248 4.60 -14.64 -11.42
CA ALA A 248 3.53 -15.55 -11.81
C ALA A 248 2.36 -14.82 -12.49
N ASP A 249 1.59 -15.50 -13.33
CA ASP A 249 0.39 -14.96 -13.96
C ASP A 249 -0.83 -14.95 -13.03
N ALA A 250 -2.00 -14.57 -13.56
CA ALA A 250 -3.26 -14.54 -12.83
C ALA A 250 -3.73 -15.93 -12.32
N ASN A 251 -3.20 -17.02 -12.89
CA ASN A 251 -3.46 -18.39 -12.47
C ASN A 251 -2.33 -18.95 -11.58
N GLY A 252 -1.45 -18.07 -11.07
CA GLY A 252 -0.32 -18.43 -10.22
C GLY A 252 0.78 -19.19 -10.96
N ARG A 253 0.75 -19.26 -12.31
CA ARG A 253 1.73 -20.01 -13.10
C ARG A 253 2.92 -19.15 -13.47
N PHE A 254 4.11 -19.73 -13.46
CA PHE A 254 5.34 -19.05 -13.87
C PHE A 254 6.22 -19.96 -14.73
N ALA A 255 7.10 -19.33 -15.50
CA ALA A 255 8.16 -20.01 -16.24
C ALA A 255 9.45 -19.19 -16.12
N LEU A 256 10.56 -19.84 -15.75
CA LEU A 256 11.84 -19.18 -15.52
C LEU A 256 13.00 -20.05 -16.04
N PRO A 257 13.85 -19.53 -16.95
CA PRO A 257 15.05 -20.24 -17.38
C PRO A 257 16.09 -20.26 -16.24
N LEU A 258 16.42 -21.45 -15.75
CA LEU A 258 17.32 -21.69 -14.61
C LEU A 258 18.41 -22.70 -14.96
N PRO A 259 19.66 -22.48 -14.52
CA PRO A 259 20.71 -23.48 -14.61
C PRO A 259 20.51 -24.56 -13.53
N GLY A 260 20.48 -25.84 -13.91
CA GLY A 260 20.45 -26.96 -12.98
C GLY A 260 19.41 -26.85 -11.85
N PRO A 261 19.61 -27.54 -10.71
CA PRO A 261 18.84 -27.29 -9.49
C PRO A 261 19.33 -25.99 -8.85
N THR A 262 18.48 -24.96 -8.87
CA THR A 262 18.73 -23.62 -8.31
C THR A 262 17.74 -23.33 -7.17
N LYS A 263 18.20 -22.68 -6.10
CA LYS A 263 17.32 -22.21 -5.03
C LYS A 263 16.49 -21.03 -5.50
N LEU A 264 15.20 -21.07 -5.21
CA LEU A 264 14.23 -20.03 -5.52
C LEU A 264 13.60 -19.51 -4.23
N GLN A 265 13.35 -18.20 -4.19
CA GLN A 265 12.51 -17.56 -3.19
C GLN A 265 11.22 -17.09 -3.86
N ILE A 266 10.09 -17.52 -3.32
CA ILE A 266 8.77 -17.11 -3.77
C ILE A 266 8.15 -16.24 -2.68
N ARG A 267 7.68 -15.07 -3.07
CA ARG A 267 7.01 -14.14 -2.17
C ARG A 267 5.75 -13.58 -2.84
N SER A 268 4.73 -13.36 -2.04
CA SER A 268 3.52 -12.65 -2.43
C SER A 268 3.03 -11.85 -1.24
N LEU A 269 2.36 -10.72 -1.50
CA LEU A 269 1.83 -9.89 -0.44
C LEU A 269 0.80 -10.69 0.38
N GLY A 270 0.94 -10.68 1.71
CA GLY A 270 0.08 -11.47 2.61
C GLY A 270 0.52 -12.92 2.79
N TYR A 271 1.71 -13.31 2.31
CA TYR A 271 2.26 -14.65 2.47
C TYR A 271 3.70 -14.62 3.01
N GLU A 272 4.07 -15.67 3.74
CA GLU A 272 5.45 -15.91 4.15
C GLU A 272 6.32 -16.21 2.92
N ILE A 273 7.62 -15.89 3.02
CA ILE A 273 8.56 -16.19 1.95
C ILE A 273 8.85 -17.70 1.93
N ALA A 274 8.49 -18.37 0.84
CA ALA A 274 8.84 -19.77 0.63
C ALA A 274 10.21 -19.88 -0.06
N SER A 275 11.09 -20.73 0.47
CA SER A 275 12.35 -21.09 -0.17
C SER A 275 12.27 -22.53 -0.70
N VAL A 276 12.36 -22.72 -2.01
CA VAL A 276 12.23 -24.02 -2.68
C VAL A 276 13.40 -24.28 -3.63
N GLN A 277 13.66 -25.55 -3.93
CA GLN A 277 14.67 -25.95 -4.92
C GLN A 277 13.98 -26.21 -6.27
N SER A 278 14.55 -25.71 -7.37
CA SER A 278 14.03 -26.07 -8.70
C SER A 278 14.24 -27.58 -8.98
N PRO A 279 13.29 -28.25 -9.64
CA PRO A 279 13.33 -29.69 -9.89
C PRO A 279 14.48 -30.04 -10.83
N VAL A 280 15.05 -31.25 -10.73
CA VAL A 280 16.16 -31.74 -11.59
C VAL A 280 15.67 -32.25 -12.96
N GLY A 281 14.36 -32.39 -13.19
CA GLY A 281 13.75 -32.77 -14.48
C GLY A 281 12.92 -31.65 -15.14
N ASN A 282 11.96 -32.05 -15.99
CA ASN A 282 10.96 -31.17 -16.63
C ASN A 282 9.64 -31.12 -15.84
N GLU A 283 9.67 -31.53 -14.58
CA GLU A 283 8.49 -31.57 -13.72
C GLU A 283 8.02 -30.14 -13.39
N GLU A 284 6.70 -29.97 -13.28
CA GLU A 284 6.11 -28.69 -12.88
C GLU A 284 6.32 -28.47 -11.37
N LEU A 285 6.97 -27.38 -11.00
CA LEU A 285 7.24 -27.02 -9.61
C LEU A 285 5.98 -26.46 -8.95
N THR A 286 5.41 -27.20 -8.00
CA THR A 286 4.32 -26.67 -7.16
C THR A 286 4.88 -26.03 -5.90
N VAL A 287 4.58 -24.75 -5.68
CA VAL A 287 5.00 -23.99 -4.51
C VAL A 287 3.77 -23.67 -3.66
N LEU A 288 3.82 -23.98 -2.36
CA LEU A 288 2.77 -23.67 -1.41
C LEU A 288 3.22 -22.50 -0.53
N LEU A 289 2.41 -21.45 -0.49
CA LEU A 289 2.65 -20.30 0.36
C LEU A 289 1.75 -20.35 1.60
N THR A 290 2.36 -20.14 2.77
CA THR A 290 1.64 -19.93 4.02
C THR A 290 1.21 -18.47 4.10
N ALA A 291 -0.06 -18.18 4.38
CA ALA A 291 -0.50 -16.82 4.62
C ALA A 291 0.22 -16.21 5.83
N ALA A 292 0.74 -15.00 5.68
CA ALA A 292 1.40 -14.23 6.75
C ALA A 292 0.49 -13.11 7.23
N ALA A 293 0.15 -13.13 8.51
CA ALA A 293 -0.53 -12.03 9.18
C ALA A 293 0.53 -11.07 9.75
N TYR A 294 0.86 -10.00 9.02
CA TYR A 294 1.74 -8.96 9.53
C TYR A 294 0.94 -8.00 10.42
N ALA A 295 1.11 -8.11 11.74
CA ALA A 295 0.68 -7.07 12.66
C ALA A 295 1.70 -5.92 12.62
N LEU A 296 1.32 -4.79 12.04
CA LEU A 296 2.17 -3.60 12.05
C LEU A 296 2.19 -3.00 13.46
N ALA A 297 3.39 -2.73 13.98
CA ALA A 297 3.55 -2.04 15.25
C ALA A 297 3.10 -0.57 15.13
N GLU A 298 2.62 -0.02 16.25
CA GLU A 298 2.24 1.38 16.40
C GLU A 298 3.39 2.32 15.98
N VAL A 299 3.10 3.24 15.05
CA VAL A 299 4.06 4.26 14.63
C VAL A 299 4.10 5.36 15.69
N ARG A 300 5.23 5.47 16.41
CA ARG A 300 5.49 6.59 17.30
C ARG A 300 6.10 7.74 16.50
N VAL A 301 5.32 8.79 16.30
CA VAL A 301 5.81 10.05 15.73
C VAL A 301 6.60 10.79 16.80
N ALA A 302 7.93 10.87 16.64
CA ALA A 302 8.74 11.71 17.51
C ALA A 302 8.37 13.19 17.30
N THR A 303 8.23 13.93 18.40
CA THR A 303 7.81 15.35 18.42
C THR A 303 8.83 16.33 17.84
N ALA A 304 10.03 15.85 17.47
CA ALA A 304 11.07 16.66 16.86
C ALA A 304 11.67 15.93 15.64
N PRO A 305 11.90 16.63 14.52
CA PRO A 305 12.64 16.06 13.41
C PRO A 305 14.05 15.67 13.88
N PRO A 306 14.56 14.49 13.49
CA PRO A 306 15.93 14.10 13.82
C PRO A 306 16.91 15.13 13.24
N ASP A 307 17.94 15.50 14.03
CA ASP A 307 18.94 16.50 13.64
C ASP A 307 19.59 16.10 12.30
N PRO A 308 19.42 16.91 11.22
CA PRO A 308 19.99 16.61 9.91
C PRO A 308 21.50 16.40 9.95
N VAL A 309 22.21 17.09 10.85
CA VAL A 309 23.66 16.94 11.01
C VAL A 309 23.98 15.57 11.63
N ALA A 310 23.22 15.14 12.63
CA ALA A 310 23.34 13.80 13.21
C ALA A 310 23.02 12.70 12.19
N ILE A 311 21.99 12.89 11.35
CA ILE A 311 21.66 11.97 10.25
C ILE A 311 22.83 11.90 9.28
N LEU A 312 23.36 13.03 8.80
CA LEU A 312 24.44 13.04 7.83
C LEU A 312 25.73 12.43 8.41
N LYS A 313 26.03 12.66 9.69
CA LYS A 313 27.13 12.00 10.41
C LYS A 313 26.94 10.49 10.46
N ASN A 314 25.71 10.02 10.72
CA ASN A 314 25.38 8.60 10.71
C ASN A 314 25.47 8.00 9.30
N VAL A 315 25.04 8.73 8.26
CA VAL A 315 25.20 8.31 6.87
C VAL A 315 26.69 8.15 6.56
N ILE A 316 27.51 9.16 6.81
CA ILE A 316 28.97 9.12 6.56
C ILE A 316 29.62 7.96 7.31
N LYS A 317 29.29 7.80 8.60
CA LYS A 317 29.80 6.70 9.43
C LYS A 317 29.47 5.32 8.86
N ASN A 318 28.30 5.17 8.23
CA ASN A 318 27.83 3.89 7.70
C ASN A 318 28.05 3.75 6.19
N ILE A 319 28.71 4.69 5.51
CA ILE A 319 29.07 4.52 4.09
C ILE A 319 29.81 3.19 3.83
N PRO A 320 30.82 2.80 4.65
CA PRO A 320 31.57 1.56 4.41
C PRO A 320 30.72 0.29 4.47
N THR A 321 29.62 0.30 5.22
CA THR A 321 28.73 -0.84 5.41
C THR A 321 27.49 -0.79 4.53
N SER A 322 27.05 0.40 4.11
CA SER A 322 25.81 0.59 3.35
C SER A 322 26.02 0.59 1.83
N TYR A 323 27.26 0.78 1.37
CA TYR A 323 27.60 0.84 -0.06
C TYR A 323 28.71 -0.13 -0.40
N GLU A 324 28.68 -0.67 -1.62
CA GLU A 324 29.73 -1.52 -2.19
C GLU A 324 31.07 -0.78 -2.16
N GLN A 325 32.06 -1.33 -1.45
CA GLN A 325 33.39 -0.75 -1.33
C GLN A 325 34.40 -1.33 -2.33
N GLN A 326 34.02 -2.39 -3.05
CA GLN A 326 34.86 -3.06 -4.04
C GLN A 326 34.80 -2.37 -5.39
N ASP A 327 35.82 -2.57 -6.21
CA ASP A 327 35.80 -2.14 -7.61
C ASP A 327 34.70 -2.89 -8.36
N TYR A 328 33.82 -2.17 -9.03
CA TYR A 328 32.83 -2.78 -9.90
C TYR A 328 32.66 -2.00 -11.19
N ALA A 329 32.37 -2.75 -12.25
CA ALA A 329 31.93 -2.23 -13.52
C ALA A 329 30.43 -2.47 -13.64
N THR A 330 29.69 -1.44 -14.02
CA THR A 330 28.25 -1.56 -14.25
C THR A 330 27.88 -0.86 -15.55
N GLU A 331 26.88 -1.42 -16.24
CA GLU A 331 26.23 -0.77 -17.37
C GLU A 331 25.06 0.04 -16.83
N VAL A 332 25.15 1.36 -16.98
CA VAL A 332 24.13 2.30 -16.54
C VAL A 332 23.35 2.72 -17.78
N TYR A 333 22.08 2.35 -17.80
CA TYR A 333 21.10 2.95 -18.71
C TYR A 333 20.63 4.27 -18.11
N ARG A 334 20.75 5.35 -18.88
CA ARG A 334 20.30 6.68 -18.50
C ARG A 334 19.36 7.20 -19.58
N HIS A 335 18.18 7.62 -19.15
CA HIS A 335 17.19 8.30 -19.96
C HIS A 335 17.01 9.72 -19.42
N ASP A 336 17.48 10.70 -20.18
CA ASP A 336 17.36 12.11 -19.85
C ASP A 336 16.24 12.73 -20.68
N ARG A 337 15.23 13.27 -20.01
CA ARG A 337 14.11 13.96 -20.66
C ARG A 337 13.97 15.37 -20.11
N VAL A 338 14.18 16.36 -20.96
CA VAL A 338 13.94 17.78 -20.63
C VAL A 338 12.72 18.24 -21.41
N THR A 339 11.67 18.58 -20.68
CA THR A 339 10.41 19.09 -21.25
C THR A 339 10.13 20.47 -20.73
N ASN A 340 9.36 21.24 -21.49
CA ASN A 340 8.67 22.43 -21.00
C ASN A 340 7.18 22.17 -21.13
N PHE A 341 6.61 21.42 -20.17
CA PHE A 341 5.19 21.04 -20.02
C PHE A 341 4.52 20.38 -21.23
N ASP A 342 4.38 21.09 -22.34
CA ASP A 342 3.74 20.65 -23.59
C ASP A 342 4.73 20.20 -24.67
N THR A 343 5.99 20.64 -24.58
CA THR A 343 6.98 20.44 -25.63
C THR A 343 8.20 19.70 -25.10
N LEU A 344 8.53 18.58 -25.72
CA LEU A 344 9.79 17.88 -25.49
C LEU A 344 10.94 18.70 -26.09
N ARG A 345 11.86 19.18 -25.26
CA ARG A 345 13.02 19.97 -25.71
C ARG A 345 14.25 19.13 -25.96
N TYR A 346 14.43 18.07 -25.17
CA TYR A 346 15.56 17.17 -25.29
C TYR A 346 15.17 15.80 -24.73
N GLU A 347 15.50 14.77 -25.49
CA GLU A 347 15.41 13.39 -25.04
C GLU A 347 16.67 12.67 -25.51
N ALA A 348 17.32 11.99 -24.58
CA ALA A 348 18.46 11.14 -24.91
C ALA A 348 18.42 9.89 -24.05
N GLU A 349 18.66 8.78 -24.71
CA GLU A 349 18.95 7.50 -24.08
C GLU A 349 20.42 7.20 -24.28
N SER A 350 21.09 6.79 -23.21
CA SER A 350 22.49 6.40 -23.28
C SER A 350 22.72 5.16 -22.41
N VAL A 351 23.58 4.28 -22.91
CA VAL A 351 24.13 3.18 -22.13
C VAL A 351 25.59 3.50 -21.90
N SER A 352 25.96 3.72 -20.64
CA SER A 352 27.33 4.03 -20.25
C SER A 352 27.91 2.89 -19.42
N ARG A 353 29.15 2.50 -19.71
CA ARG A 353 29.91 1.62 -18.83
C ARG A 353 30.64 2.46 -17.80
N LEU A 354 30.16 2.39 -16.57
CA LEU A 354 30.78 3.07 -15.44
C LEU A 354 31.69 2.10 -14.72
N ARG A 355 32.93 2.51 -14.48
CA ARG A 355 33.88 1.79 -13.62
C ARG A 355 34.02 2.59 -12.34
N VAL A 356 33.49 2.06 -11.23
CA VAL A 356 33.71 2.64 -9.91
C VAL A 356 34.96 1.99 -9.34
N LEU A 357 35.97 2.81 -9.08
CA LEU A 357 37.14 2.40 -8.32
C LEU A 357 36.84 2.67 -6.85
N GLY A 358 36.85 1.62 -6.03
CA GLY A 358 36.71 1.71 -4.59
C GLY A 358 37.84 2.54 -4.00
N LYS A 359 37.50 3.44 -3.07
CA LYS A 359 38.53 4.14 -2.30
C LYS A 359 39.06 3.18 -1.24
N VAL A 360 40.30 2.71 -1.43
CA VAL A 360 41.10 2.20 -0.32
C VAL A 360 41.41 3.40 0.58
N ALA A 361 40.68 3.55 1.67
CA ALA A 361 41.10 4.44 2.74
C ALA A 361 42.42 3.87 3.31
N LYS A 362 43.53 4.60 3.09
CA LYS A 362 44.76 4.43 3.87
C LYS A 362 44.65 5.27 5.14
#